data_AF-A0A9D3S372-F1
#
_entry.id   AF-A0A9D3S372-F1
#
_cell.length_a   1.000
_cell.length_b   1.000
_cell.length_c   1.000
_cell.angle_alpha   90.00
_cell.angle_beta   90.00
_cell.angle_gamma   90.00
#
_symmetry.space_group_name_H-M   'P 1'
#
loop_
_entity.id
_entity.type
_entity.pdbx_description
1 polymer ?
#
loop_
_entity_poly.entity_id
_entity_poly.type
_entity_poly.pdbx_seq_one_letter_code
_entity_poly.pdbx_strand_id
1 'polypeptide(L)'
;MNANDNQCGTVIDINIECAVKLVGTNCVLYPVNSRDLQHIWSFMYGDYIAYDFWLGKVYDLTNHIILKLSNGARCSMSVEDGAKLYDVCPHVSDSGLFFDEAYGFYPGQVLIGPSKVFSNVQWLSGVKPVLSKKSKFRVVVEEVQVVELKVTWITKSYSPRGTDSVYPLPPPSRRRTCAGMGASLRWVRLGLGRWEARLPGGSSQPYP
;
A
#
# COMPACT_ATOMS: atom_id res chain seq x y z
N MET A 1 -19.68 -24.10 48.62
CA MET A 1 -19.78 -22.97 47.65
C MET A 1 -18.38 -22.75 47.13
N ASN A 2 -18.07 -23.25 45.93
CA ASN A 2 -16.69 -23.30 45.42
C ASN A 2 -16.38 -22.09 44.54
N ALA A 3 -15.14 -21.61 44.68
CA ALA A 3 -14.60 -20.40 44.10
C ALA A 3 -14.61 -20.42 42.56
N ASN A 4 -15.28 -19.42 41.98
CA ASN A 4 -15.05 -18.82 40.65
C ASN A 4 -14.48 -19.74 39.56
N ASP A 5 -15.39 -20.40 38.82
CA ASP A 5 -15.13 -21.03 37.52
C ASP A 5 -14.85 -19.95 36.45
N ASN A 6 -13.63 -19.40 36.44
CA ASN A 6 -13.20 -18.50 35.38
C ASN A 6 -12.47 -19.31 34.29
N GLN A 7 -13.01 -19.33 33.07
CA GLN A 7 -12.41 -19.99 31.91
C GLN A 7 -11.62 -18.99 31.04
N CYS A 8 -10.52 -19.44 30.43
CA CYS A 8 -9.73 -18.69 29.45
C CYS A 8 -9.58 -19.47 28.13
N GLY A 9 -9.37 -18.77 27.02
CA GLY A 9 -9.21 -19.38 25.69
C GLY A 9 -8.56 -18.42 24.68
N THR A 10 -8.26 -18.92 23.49
CA THR A 10 -7.68 -18.14 22.38
C THR A 10 -8.62 -18.18 21.18
N VAL A 11 -8.82 -17.03 20.54
CA VAL A 11 -9.58 -16.96 19.28
C VAL A 11 -8.78 -17.67 18.18
N ILE A 12 -9.35 -18.72 17.61
CA ILE A 12 -8.69 -19.54 16.57
C ILE A 12 -9.07 -19.15 15.15
N ASP A 13 -10.24 -18.52 14.95
CA ASP A 13 -10.68 -18.03 13.65
C ASP A 13 -11.60 -16.82 13.82
N ILE A 14 -11.54 -15.92 12.84
CA ILE A 14 -12.42 -14.76 12.70
C ILE A 14 -12.87 -14.69 11.23
N ASN A 15 -14.18 -14.58 11.02
CA ASN A 15 -14.77 -14.34 9.71
C ASN A 15 -15.54 -13.02 9.77
N ILE A 16 -15.24 -12.09 8.86
CA ILE A 16 -15.84 -10.75 8.84
C ILE A 16 -16.48 -10.55 7.47
N GLU A 17 -17.75 -10.14 7.47
CA GLU A 17 -18.45 -9.71 6.26
C GLU A 17 -18.61 -8.20 6.26
N CYS A 18 -18.37 -7.60 5.10
CA CYS A 18 -18.29 -6.16 4.92
C CYS A 18 -19.28 -5.68 3.85
N ALA A 19 -19.70 -4.43 4.04
CA ALA A 19 -20.33 -3.60 3.03
C ALA A 19 -19.25 -2.84 2.25
N VAL A 20 -19.19 -2.96 0.92
CA VAL A 20 -18.20 -2.22 0.13
C VAL A 20 -18.89 -1.24 -0.80
N LYS A 21 -18.77 0.07 -0.51
CA LYS A 21 -19.28 1.13 -1.38
C LYS A 21 -18.25 1.44 -2.47
N LEU A 22 -18.68 1.36 -3.73
CA LEU A 22 -17.82 1.70 -4.87
C LEU A 22 -17.73 3.23 -5.01
N VAL A 23 -16.52 3.77 -4.87
CA VAL A 23 -16.23 5.21 -4.95
C VAL A 23 -16.70 5.78 -6.29
N GLY A 24 -17.31 6.98 -6.27
CA GLY A 24 -17.86 7.62 -7.46
C GLY A 24 -19.21 7.05 -7.93
N THR A 25 -19.78 6.08 -7.22
CA THR A 25 -21.10 5.51 -7.53
C THR A 25 -21.99 5.41 -6.30
N ASN A 26 -23.27 5.12 -6.52
CA ASN A 26 -24.21 4.75 -5.45
C ASN A 26 -24.30 3.22 -5.25
N CYS A 27 -23.41 2.46 -5.89
CA CYS A 27 -23.38 1.01 -5.79
C CYS A 27 -22.69 0.59 -4.49
N VAL A 28 -23.30 -0.39 -3.82
CA VAL A 28 -22.75 -0.99 -2.62
C VAL A 28 -22.87 -2.50 -2.74
N LEU A 29 -21.76 -3.19 -2.52
CA LEU A 29 -21.62 -4.64 -2.60
C LEU A 29 -21.84 -5.24 -1.21
N TYR A 30 -22.69 -6.27 -1.14
CA TYR A 30 -23.01 -7.01 0.08
C TYR A 30 -23.33 -8.49 -0.21
N PRO A 31 -22.97 -9.42 0.69
CA PRO A 31 -21.87 -9.33 1.65
C PRO A 31 -20.53 -9.58 0.95
N VAL A 32 -19.47 -8.86 1.35
CA VAL A 32 -18.11 -9.13 0.87
C VAL A 32 -17.29 -9.70 2.02
N ASN A 33 -16.72 -10.89 1.85
CA ASN A 33 -15.83 -11.46 2.86
C ASN A 33 -14.55 -10.62 2.96
N SER A 34 -14.10 -10.31 4.17
CA SER A 34 -12.87 -9.54 4.38
C SER A 34 -11.62 -10.25 3.88
N ARG A 35 -11.68 -11.56 3.59
CA ARG A 35 -10.60 -12.34 3.00
C ARG A 35 -10.45 -12.12 1.49
N ASP A 36 -11.51 -11.68 0.80
CA ASP A 36 -11.51 -11.41 -0.66
C ASP A 36 -11.04 -9.99 -1.00
N LEU A 37 -10.68 -9.26 0.04
CA LEU A 37 -10.38 -7.86 0.07
C LEU A 37 -8.84 -7.73 0.16
N GLN A 38 -8.22 -6.86 -0.65
CA GLN A 38 -6.76 -6.68 -0.70
C GLN A 38 -6.33 -5.27 -0.30
N HIS A 39 -5.29 -5.13 0.51
CA HIS A 39 -4.81 -3.81 0.89
C HIS A 39 -4.42 -2.97 -0.33
N ILE A 40 -4.89 -1.72 -0.38
CA ILE A 40 -4.48 -0.75 -1.41
C ILE A 40 -2.96 -0.48 -1.32
N TRP A 41 -2.43 -0.42 -0.10
CA TRP A 41 -1.02 -0.12 0.15
C TRP A 41 -0.25 -1.36 0.61
N SER A 42 0.89 -1.58 -0.06
CA SER A 42 1.84 -2.64 0.28
C SER A 42 2.44 -2.46 1.67
N PHE A 43 2.69 -1.20 2.09
CA PHE A 43 3.25 -0.85 3.39
C PHE A 43 2.50 0.33 4.00
N MET A 44 2.39 0.30 5.32
CA MET A 44 1.83 1.37 6.13
C MET A 44 2.74 1.65 7.33
N TYR A 45 2.67 2.87 7.84
CA TYR A 45 3.28 3.21 9.11
C TYR A 45 2.85 2.20 10.18
N GLY A 46 3.83 1.69 10.93
CA GLY A 46 3.61 0.74 12.00
C GLY A 46 3.56 -0.73 11.59
N ASP A 47 3.58 -1.04 10.29
CA ASP A 47 3.68 -2.42 9.81
C ASP A 47 4.97 -3.08 10.33
N TYR A 48 4.84 -4.35 10.75
CA TYR A 48 5.99 -5.20 11.01
C TYR A 48 6.42 -5.86 9.70
N ILE A 49 7.71 -5.80 9.39
CA ILE A 49 8.29 -6.39 8.19
C ILE A 49 9.42 -7.34 8.56
N ALA A 50 9.52 -8.42 7.80
CA ALA A 50 10.64 -9.35 7.85
C ALA A 50 11.51 -9.16 6.60
N TYR A 51 12.81 -9.04 6.78
CA TYR A 51 13.78 -8.98 5.69
C TYR A 51 14.96 -9.90 6.00
N ASP A 52 15.13 -10.94 5.20
CA ASP A 52 15.99 -12.09 5.49
C ASP A 52 15.71 -12.67 6.88
N PHE A 53 16.60 -12.40 7.84
CA PHE A 53 16.48 -12.86 9.23
C PHE A 53 16.12 -11.73 10.20
N TRP A 54 15.82 -10.53 9.72
CA TRP A 54 15.54 -9.39 10.56
C TRP A 54 14.05 -9.09 10.62
N LEU A 55 13.53 -8.92 11.84
CA LEU A 55 12.21 -8.36 12.10
C LEU A 55 12.37 -6.87 12.42
N GLY A 56 11.61 -6.03 11.74
CA GLY A 56 11.60 -4.59 11.95
C GLY A 56 10.19 -4.01 11.89
N LYS A 57 10.07 -2.74 12.29
CA LYS A 57 8.82 -1.98 12.21
C LYS A 57 9.03 -0.76 11.31
N VAL A 58 8.12 -0.56 10.36
CA VAL A 58 8.08 0.63 9.50
C VAL A 58 7.73 1.83 10.35
N TYR A 59 8.58 2.86 10.33
CA TYR A 59 8.31 4.11 11.04
C TYR A 59 8.15 5.31 10.11
N ASP A 60 8.52 5.17 8.84
CA ASP A 60 8.34 6.21 7.82
C ASP A 60 8.47 5.57 6.43
N LEU A 61 7.81 6.15 5.43
CA LEU A 61 7.83 5.67 4.05
C LEU A 61 7.57 6.80 3.06
N THR A 62 8.24 6.72 1.91
CA THR A 62 8.09 7.68 0.81
C THR A 62 7.46 6.97 -0.38
N ASN A 63 6.34 7.49 -0.86
CA ASN A 63 5.63 6.96 -2.02
C ASN A 63 5.76 7.90 -3.21
N HIS A 64 5.80 7.31 -4.41
CA HIS A 64 5.51 7.99 -5.66
C HIS A 64 4.21 7.42 -6.24
N ILE A 65 3.50 8.23 -7.02
CA ILE A 65 2.34 7.79 -7.79
C ILE A 65 2.71 7.73 -9.27
N ILE A 66 2.27 6.66 -9.92
CA ILE A 66 2.37 6.47 -11.35
C ILE A 66 1.06 6.90 -11.97
N LEU A 67 1.12 7.92 -12.81
CA LEU A 67 -0.04 8.52 -13.46
C LEU A 67 -0.06 8.16 -14.95
N LYS A 68 -1.24 7.86 -15.46
CA LYS A 68 -1.51 7.69 -16.89
C LYS A 68 -2.41 8.80 -17.40
N LEU A 69 -1.93 9.51 -18.41
CA LEU A 69 -2.67 10.58 -19.09
C LEU A 69 -3.62 9.99 -20.14
N SER A 70 -4.62 10.76 -20.56
CA SER A 70 -5.58 10.36 -21.61
C SER A 70 -4.93 10.04 -22.96
N ASN A 71 -3.77 10.65 -23.27
CA ASN A 71 -2.98 10.36 -24.47
C ASN A 71 -2.10 9.11 -24.33
N GLY A 72 -2.21 8.37 -23.21
CA GLY A 72 -1.45 7.16 -22.93
C GLY A 72 -0.06 7.40 -22.33
N ALA A 73 0.40 8.65 -22.21
CA ALA A 73 1.68 8.94 -21.56
C ALA A 73 1.65 8.59 -20.08
N ARG A 74 2.78 8.11 -19.55
CA ARG A 74 2.96 7.71 -18.15
C ARG A 74 4.03 8.56 -17.50
N CYS A 75 3.80 8.99 -16.27
CA CYS A 75 4.79 9.70 -15.46
C CYS A 75 4.72 9.30 -13.99
N SER A 76 5.86 9.36 -13.31
CA SER A 76 5.99 9.27 -11.86
C SER A 76 6.08 10.66 -11.26
N MET A 77 5.38 10.89 -10.15
CA MET A 77 5.54 12.07 -9.29
C MET A 77 5.43 11.69 -7.81
N SER A 78 5.88 12.58 -6.93
CA SER A 78 5.74 12.36 -5.48
C SER A 78 4.30 12.59 -5.03
N VAL A 79 3.96 12.08 -3.84
CA VAL A 79 2.65 12.32 -3.21
C VAL A 79 2.40 13.83 -3.01
N GLU A 80 3.43 14.60 -2.65
CA GLU A 80 3.30 16.04 -2.39
C GLU A 80 2.98 16.85 -3.66
N ASP A 81 3.50 16.42 -4.81
CA ASP A 81 3.09 16.97 -6.10
C ASP A 81 1.69 16.48 -6.51
N GLY A 82 1.38 15.21 -6.24
CA GLY A 82 0.06 14.62 -6.46
C GLY A 82 -1.05 15.34 -5.70
N ALA A 83 -0.79 15.77 -4.46
CA ALA A 83 -1.73 16.49 -3.59
C ALA A 83 -2.18 17.85 -4.16
N LYS A 84 -1.46 18.38 -5.16
CA LYS A 84 -1.84 19.61 -5.88
C LYS A 84 -2.89 19.35 -6.97
N LEU A 85 -3.24 18.10 -7.21
CA LEU A 85 -4.30 17.68 -8.13
C LEU A 85 -5.61 17.49 -7.35
N TYR A 86 -6.73 17.68 -8.04
CA TYR A 86 -8.06 17.50 -7.47
C TYR A 86 -8.57 16.09 -7.77
N ASP A 87 -9.04 15.38 -6.74
CA ASP A 87 -9.81 14.15 -6.95
C ASP A 87 -11.17 14.48 -7.57
N VAL A 88 -11.53 13.74 -8.62
CA VAL A 88 -12.85 13.85 -9.27
C VAL A 88 -13.96 13.28 -8.39
N CYS A 89 -13.65 12.26 -7.57
CA CYS A 89 -14.58 11.56 -6.71
C CYS A 89 -14.05 11.50 -5.26
N PRO A 90 -13.89 12.65 -4.57
CA PRO A 90 -13.33 12.69 -3.22
C PRO A 90 -14.18 11.85 -2.26
N HIS A 91 -13.52 11.05 -1.42
CA HIS A 91 -14.20 10.23 -0.44
C HIS A 91 -14.34 10.97 0.90
N VAL A 92 -15.42 10.71 1.63
CA VAL A 92 -15.69 11.38 2.93
C VAL A 92 -14.63 11.10 4.00
N SER A 93 -13.82 10.06 3.81
CA SER A 93 -12.69 9.74 4.70
C SER A 93 -11.49 10.65 4.51
N ASP A 94 -11.43 11.37 3.39
CA ASP A 94 -10.21 12.07 2.95
C ASP A 94 -10.02 13.41 3.69
N SER A 95 -10.94 13.73 4.60
CA SER A 95 -10.94 14.92 5.46
C SER A 95 -10.97 14.58 6.96
N GLY A 96 -10.68 13.35 7.34
CA GLY A 96 -10.69 12.90 8.75
C GLY A 96 -9.36 13.10 9.47
N LEU A 97 -9.38 13.22 10.81
CA LEU A 97 -8.17 13.30 11.66
C LEU A 97 -7.23 12.09 11.53
N PHE A 98 -7.74 10.97 11.02
CA PHE A 98 -6.99 9.74 10.79
C PHE A 98 -6.55 9.57 9.33
N PHE A 99 -6.83 10.55 8.47
CA PHE A 99 -6.38 10.54 7.09
C PHE A 99 -4.98 11.13 7.00
N ASP A 100 -4.06 10.31 6.51
CA ASP A 100 -2.72 10.75 6.17
C ASP A 100 -2.62 10.79 4.64
N GLU A 101 -2.23 11.96 4.14
CA GLU A 101 -2.15 12.30 2.72
C GLU A 101 -1.19 11.36 1.97
N ALA A 102 -0.20 10.76 2.66
CA ALA A 102 0.67 9.70 2.13
C ALA A 102 -0.08 8.45 1.67
N TYR A 103 -1.32 8.26 2.15
CA TYR A 103 -2.24 7.18 1.81
C TYR A 103 -3.53 7.71 1.18
N GLY A 104 -3.50 8.88 0.55
CA GLY A 104 -4.66 9.42 -0.16
C GLY A 104 -4.86 8.85 -1.56
N PHE A 105 -3.80 8.28 -2.14
CA PHE A 105 -3.81 7.79 -3.52
C PHE A 105 -4.06 6.29 -3.60
N TYR A 106 -4.82 5.87 -4.62
CA TYR A 106 -5.13 4.48 -4.91
C TYR A 106 -5.23 4.21 -6.43
N PRO A 107 -4.92 2.99 -6.91
CA PRO A 107 -5.09 2.63 -8.31
C PRO A 107 -6.53 2.85 -8.80
N GLY A 108 -6.68 3.41 -10.00
CA GLY A 108 -7.97 3.74 -10.61
C GLY A 108 -8.51 5.13 -10.23
N GLN A 109 -7.94 5.80 -9.21
CA GLN A 109 -8.33 7.16 -8.84
C GLN A 109 -8.14 8.13 -10.02
N VAL A 110 -9.11 9.00 -10.23
CA VAL A 110 -9.08 9.98 -11.33
C VAL A 110 -8.79 11.35 -10.76
N LEU A 111 -7.70 11.95 -11.21
CA LEU A 111 -7.25 13.27 -10.76
C LEU A 111 -7.32 14.28 -11.91
N ILE A 112 -7.60 15.54 -11.58
CA ILE A 112 -7.56 16.66 -12.53
C ILE A 112 -6.77 17.80 -11.93
N GLY A 113 -5.87 18.42 -12.69
CA GLY A 113 -5.14 19.58 -12.21
C GLY A 113 -4.41 20.37 -13.29
N PRO A 114 -3.81 21.51 -12.92
CA PRO A 114 -3.11 22.37 -13.87
C PRO A 114 -1.85 21.68 -14.41
N SER A 115 -1.56 21.87 -15.70
CA SER A 115 -0.41 21.25 -16.38
C SER A 115 0.94 21.58 -15.74
N LYS A 116 1.04 22.70 -15.00
CA LYS A 116 2.25 23.12 -14.28
C LYS A 116 2.71 22.09 -13.24
N VAL A 117 1.79 21.33 -12.64
CA VAL A 117 2.16 20.26 -11.69
C VAL A 117 2.98 19.17 -12.40
N PHE A 118 2.79 19.01 -13.71
CA PHE A 118 3.50 18.02 -14.53
C PHE A 118 4.84 18.53 -15.09
N SER A 119 5.33 19.71 -14.68
CA SER A 119 6.57 20.27 -15.24
C SER A 119 7.82 19.51 -14.82
N ASN A 120 7.84 19.00 -13.58
CA ASN A 120 9.02 18.40 -12.95
C ASN A 120 8.88 16.88 -12.75
N VAL A 121 7.89 16.26 -13.39
CA VAL A 121 7.63 14.83 -13.25
C VAL A 121 8.62 14.01 -14.06
N GLN A 122 8.86 12.79 -13.60
CA GLN A 122 9.64 11.81 -14.35
C GLN A 122 8.74 11.11 -15.36
N TRP A 123 8.95 11.36 -16.65
CA TRP A 123 8.22 10.65 -17.72
C TRP A 123 8.77 9.23 -17.88
N LEU A 124 7.87 8.25 -17.93
CA LEU A 124 8.22 6.83 -17.98
C LEU A 124 8.00 6.24 -19.38
N SER A 125 6.91 6.60 -20.05
CA SER A 125 6.61 6.13 -21.41
C SER A 125 5.59 7.03 -22.12
N GLY A 126 5.49 6.89 -23.45
CA GLY A 126 4.54 7.62 -24.28
C GLY A 126 4.98 9.05 -24.61
N VAL A 127 4.15 9.76 -25.38
CA VAL A 127 4.47 11.10 -25.87
C VAL A 127 4.15 12.15 -24.80
N LYS A 128 5.18 12.84 -24.32
CA LYS A 128 5.03 13.96 -23.37
C LYS A 128 4.05 15.00 -23.93
N PRO A 129 2.97 15.35 -23.21
CA PRO A 129 2.01 16.35 -23.66
C PRO A 129 2.63 17.75 -23.63
N VAL A 130 2.04 18.65 -24.43
CA VAL A 130 2.41 20.07 -24.40
C VAL A 130 1.89 20.71 -23.11
N LEU A 131 2.81 21.17 -22.27
CA LEU A 131 2.49 21.86 -21.02
C LEU A 131 2.22 23.33 -21.31
N SER A 132 0.97 23.79 -21.17
CA SER A 132 0.60 25.19 -21.34
C SER A 132 -0.03 25.75 -20.07
N LYS A 133 0.22 27.02 -19.74
CA LYS A 133 -0.26 27.63 -18.48
C LYS A 133 -1.79 27.58 -18.30
N LYS A 134 -2.56 27.42 -19.39
CA LYS A 134 -4.03 27.36 -19.37
C LYS A 134 -4.57 25.93 -19.38
N SER A 135 -3.77 24.90 -19.67
CA SER A 135 -4.27 23.53 -19.77
C SER A 135 -4.41 22.87 -18.40
N LYS A 136 -5.46 22.05 -18.28
CA LYS A 136 -5.64 21.08 -17.21
C LYS A 136 -5.52 19.68 -17.80
N PHE A 137 -4.95 18.76 -17.04
CA PHE A 137 -4.90 17.35 -17.43
C PHE A 137 -5.77 16.53 -16.50
N ARG A 138 -6.51 15.61 -17.12
CA ARG A 138 -7.19 14.51 -16.44
C ARG A 138 -6.28 13.29 -16.54
N VAL A 139 -5.98 12.70 -15.40
CA VAL A 139 -5.07 11.56 -15.26
C VAL A 139 -5.70 10.49 -14.39
N VAL A 140 -5.21 9.26 -14.54
CA VAL A 140 -5.60 8.12 -13.72
C VAL A 140 -4.36 7.67 -12.94
N VAL A 141 -4.50 7.47 -11.64
CA VAL A 141 -3.49 6.79 -10.83
C VAL A 141 -3.48 5.33 -11.24
N GLU A 142 -2.37 4.87 -11.80
CA GLU A 142 -2.20 3.49 -12.24
C GLU A 142 -1.61 2.63 -11.11
N GLU A 143 -0.67 3.20 -10.35
CA GLU A 143 0.04 2.50 -9.28
C GLU A 143 0.52 3.49 -8.22
N VAL A 144 0.59 3.03 -6.97
CA VAL A 144 1.28 3.72 -5.88
C VAL A 144 2.53 2.91 -5.54
N GLN A 145 3.70 3.47 -5.80
CA GLN A 145 4.99 2.82 -5.64
C GLN A 145 5.68 3.31 -4.38
N VAL A 146 6.07 2.37 -3.51
CA VAL A 146 6.94 2.69 -2.38
C VAL A 146 8.37 2.85 -2.90
N VAL A 147 8.93 4.05 -2.74
CA VAL A 147 10.27 4.39 -3.20
C VAL A 147 11.29 4.17 -2.10
N GLU A 148 10.92 4.50 -0.86
CA GLU A 148 11.78 4.38 0.31
C GLU A 148 10.99 3.90 1.51
N LEU A 149 11.59 2.97 2.26
CA LEU A 149 11.11 2.54 3.57
C LEU A 149 12.15 2.87 4.62
N LYS A 150 11.69 3.41 5.75
CA LYS A 150 12.51 3.55 6.95
C LYS A 150 12.01 2.62 8.03
N VAL A 151 12.93 1.77 8.49
CA VAL A 151 12.62 0.62 9.33
C VAL A 151 13.46 0.71 10.60
N THR A 152 12.80 0.54 11.74
CA THR A 152 13.47 0.31 13.02
C THR A 152 13.55 -1.19 13.22
N TRP A 153 14.76 -1.75 13.07
CA TRP A 153 15.00 -3.18 13.29
C TRP A 153 14.92 -3.51 14.77
N ILE A 154 14.18 -4.57 15.10
CA ILE A 154 13.86 -4.97 16.47
C ILE A 154 14.73 -6.15 16.89
N THR A 155 14.74 -7.21 16.08
CA THR A 155 15.47 -8.44 16.40
C THR A 155 15.87 -9.20 15.14
N LYS A 156 16.80 -10.14 15.29
CA LYS A 156 17.26 -11.06 14.25
C LYS A 156 16.93 -12.50 14.65
N SER A 157 16.38 -13.28 13.75
CA SER A 157 16.18 -14.72 13.91
C SER A 157 17.46 -15.51 13.62
N TYR A 158 17.48 -16.77 14.06
CA TYR A 158 18.53 -17.71 13.71
C TYR A 158 18.61 -17.91 12.18
N SER A 159 19.83 -17.88 11.62
CA SER A 159 20.11 -18.12 10.20
C SER A 159 20.68 -19.52 10.01
N PRO A 160 20.04 -20.42 9.23
CA PRO A 160 20.56 -21.77 8.98
C PRO A 160 21.80 -21.82 8.08
N ARG A 161 22.20 -20.69 7.46
CA ARG A 161 23.34 -20.65 6.53
C ARG A 161 24.64 -20.26 7.25
N GLY A 162 25.43 -21.29 7.60
CA GLY A 162 26.88 -21.20 7.79
C GLY A 162 27.40 -21.29 9.22
N THR A 163 28.26 -22.28 9.46
CA THR A 163 28.98 -22.57 10.72
C THR A 163 30.06 -21.53 11.10
N ASP A 164 30.12 -20.37 10.45
CA ASP A 164 31.11 -19.30 10.73
C ASP A 164 30.51 -17.94 11.13
N SER A 165 29.19 -17.83 11.37
CA SER A 165 28.57 -16.56 11.79
C SER A 165 28.63 -16.34 13.30
N VAL A 166 29.84 -16.29 13.89
CA VAL A 166 30.03 -15.98 15.33
C VAL A 166 29.76 -14.50 15.65
N TYR A 167 29.56 -13.65 14.64
CA TYR A 167 29.19 -12.24 14.84
C TYR A 167 27.87 -11.91 14.14
N PRO A 168 26.92 -11.22 14.80
CA PRO A 168 25.75 -10.72 14.11
C PRO A 168 26.21 -9.67 13.09
N LEU A 169 25.99 -9.94 11.79
CA LEU A 169 26.04 -8.89 10.77
C LEU A 169 25.23 -7.68 11.27
N PRO A 170 25.72 -6.44 11.11
CA PRO A 170 25.01 -5.26 11.58
C PRO A 170 23.60 -5.20 10.98
N PRO A 171 22.65 -4.57 11.67
CA PRO A 171 21.30 -4.42 11.14
C PRO A 171 21.35 -3.75 9.76
N PRO A 172 20.41 -4.10 8.87
CA PRO A 172 20.26 -3.41 7.60
C PRO A 172 20.21 -1.89 7.76
N SER A 173 20.65 -1.17 6.74
CA SER A 173 20.54 0.28 6.70
C SER A 173 19.11 0.73 7.05
N ARG A 174 19.02 1.71 7.94
CA ARG A 174 17.75 2.24 8.45
C ARG A 174 16.89 2.88 7.36
N ARG A 175 17.55 3.41 6.32
CA ARG A 175 16.96 3.86 5.06
C ARG A 175 17.26 2.82 4.00
N ARG A 176 16.23 2.33 3.29
CA ARG A 176 16.42 1.52 2.08
C ARG A 176 15.46 1.94 0.97
N THR A 177 15.97 1.98 -0.25
CA THR A 177 15.17 2.12 -1.46
C THR A 177 14.62 0.75 -1.88
N CYS A 178 13.36 0.70 -2.30
CA CYS A 178 12.71 -0.55 -2.69
C CYS A 178 13.34 -1.17 -3.96
N ALA A 179 13.99 -0.36 -4.80
CA ALA A 179 14.75 -0.82 -5.97
C ALA A 179 15.91 -1.79 -5.63
N GLY A 180 16.38 -1.82 -4.37
CA GLY A 180 17.44 -2.73 -3.90
C GLY A 180 16.95 -3.98 -3.15
N MET A 181 15.63 -4.19 -3.01
CA MET A 181 15.06 -5.23 -2.14
C MET A 181 14.64 -6.53 -2.86
N GLY A 182 15.26 -6.87 -3.99
CA GLY A 182 14.84 -7.96 -4.88
C GLY A 182 14.42 -9.26 -4.18
N ALA A 183 13.26 -9.81 -4.59
CA ALA A 183 12.69 -11.16 -4.40
C ALA A 183 12.74 -11.88 -3.02
N SER A 184 13.44 -11.38 -2.01
CA SER A 184 13.65 -12.04 -0.69
C SER A 184 12.75 -11.47 0.42
N LEU A 185 11.59 -10.93 0.05
CA LEU A 185 10.61 -10.45 1.02
C LEU A 185 9.50 -11.52 1.16
N ARG A 186 9.63 -12.36 2.19
CA ARG A 186 8.51 -13.19 2.68
C ARG A 186 7.76 -12.40 3.74
N TRP A 187 6.51 -12.06 3.44
CA TRP A 187 5.68 -11.21 4.28
C TRP A 187 4.99 -12.01 5.39
N VAL A 188 5.12 -11.54 6.63
CA VAL A 188 4.22 -11.89 7.74
C VAL A 188 3.62 -10.57 8.22
N ARG A 189 2.41 -10.25 7.77
CA ARG A 189 1.70 -9.02 8.18
C ARG A 189 0.76 -9.36 9.35
N LEU A 190 0.90 -8.61 10.44
CA LEU A 190 0.01 -8.65 11.59
C LEU A 190 -0.74 -7.30 11.63
N GLY A 191 -1.81 -7.10 10.85
CA GLY A 191 -2.60 -5.86 10.97
C GLY A 191 -3.58 -5.52 9.85
N LEU A 192 -4.76 -5.04 10.26
CA LEU A 192 -5.96 -4.64 9.50
C LEU A 192 -5.76 -3.33 8.71
N GLY A 193 -6.22 -3.28 7.46
CA GLY A 193 -6.22 -2.06 6.64
C GLY A 193 -7.27 -2.08 5.52
N ARG A 194 -7.30 -1.02 4.70
CA ARG A 194 -8.35 -0.74 3.70
C ARG A 194 -8.18 -1.58 2.44
N TRP A 195 -9.28 -2.06 1.86
CA TRP A 195 -9.26 -3.14 0.89
C TRP A 195 -9.87 -2.82 -0.50
N GLU A 196 -9.39 -3.50 -1.55
CA GLU A 196 -9.87 -3.50 -2.93
C GLU A 196 -10.33 -4.92 -3.34
N ALA A 197 -11.48 -5.05 -4.02
CA ALA A 197 -12.08 -6.33 -4.38
C ALA A 197 -11.72 -6.76 -5.81
N ARG A 198 -11.47 -8.06 -6.04
CA ARG A 198 -11.32 -8.64 -7.39
C ARG A 198 -12.27 -9.83 -7.54
N LEU A 199 -13.02 -9.87 -8.65
CA LEU A 199 -13.94 -10.98 -8.95
C LEU A 199 -13.16 -12.29 -9.21
N PRO A 200 -13.60 -13.43 -8.67
CA PRO A 200 -12.89 -14.70 -8.83
C PRO A 200 -13.04 -15.26 -10.25
N GLY A 201 -11.92 -15.38 -10.95
CA GLY A 201 -11.75 -16.36 -12.03
C GLY A 201 -11.57 -17.73 -11.39
N GLY A 202 -12.47 -18.66 -11.72
CA GLY A 202 -12.59 -19.94 -11.03
C GLY A 202 -11.43 -20.90 -11.24
N SER A 203 -11.10 -21.65 -10.19
CA SER A 203 -11.29 -23.11 -10.13
C SER A 203 -10.71 -23.61 -8.80
N SER A 204 -11.59 -24.18 -7.99
CA SER A 204 -11.26 -24.89 -6.76
C SER A 204 -10.94 -26.34 -7.07
N GLN A 205 -9.86 -26.86 -6.50
CA GLN A 205 -9.77 -28.27 -6.12
C GLN A 205 -9.21 -28.38 -4.70
N PRO A 206 -9.81 -29.20 -3.82
CA PRO A 206 -9.27 -29.50 -2.51
C PRO A 206 -8.43 -30.79 -2.55
N TYR A 207 -7.46 -30.91 -1.65
CA TYR A 207 -6.77 -32.15 -1.28
C TYR A 207 -6.28 -32.01 0.17
N PRO A 208 -6.02 -33.13 0.86
CA PRO A 208 -6.93 -34.19 1.29
C PRO A 208 -7.38 -34.02 2.75
#